data_AF-C1E1V4-F1
#
_entry.id   AF-C1E1V4-F1
#
_cell.length_a   1.000
_cell.length_b   1.000
_cell.length_c   1.000
_cell.angle_alpha   90.00
_cell.angle_beta   90.00
_cell.angle_gamma   90.00
#
_symmetry.space_group_name_H-M   'P 1'
#
loop_
_entity.id
_entity.type
_entity.pdbx_description
1 polymer ?
#
loop_
_entity_poly.entity_id
_entity_poly.type
_entity_poly.pdbx_seq_one_letter_code
_entity_poly.pdbx_strand_id
1 'polypeptide(L)'
;MEAAVGQLRQLLGLSPSPPHADIDEPKLNIRSVPASSAGFATWEVDVLVRRRAAAGHRAAMDSLDSLAAVVKAMPEMDVPKALAEAAGESLSESRLAREAAVDGRLEDAAVHARNSHAHAESAFFHPQIISLLYFPQEYKLAVYIPLFLPTLFPLFTGLMWDVKFYVRRTRCAAEHRRRAGKAD
;
A
#
# COMPACT_ATOMS: atom_id res chain seq x y z
N MET A 1 21.63 19.04 32.60
CA MET A 1 21.32 17.67 32.14
C MET A 1 19.82 17.37 32.30
N GLU A 2 19.20 17.71 33.42
CA GLU A 2 17.77 17.43 33.68
C GLU A 2 16.79 18.04 32.66
N ALA A 3 17.04 19.27 32.19
CA ALA A 3 16.21 19.91 31.17
C ALA A 3 16.18 19.15 29.82
N ALA A 4 17.32 18.57 29.41
CA ALA A 4 17.42 17.80 28.17
C ALA A 4 16.65 16.47 28.27
N VAL A 5 16.72 15.81 29.43
CA VAL A 5 15.96 14.57 29.68
C VAL A 5 14.46 14.85 29.70
N GLY A 6 14.04 15.98 30.30
CA GLY A 6 12.65 16.43 30.26
C GLY A 6 12.12 16.66 28.83
N GLN A 7 12.90 17.35 27.99
CA GLN A 7 12.55 17.56 26.57
C GLN A 7 12.49 16.24 25.79
N LEU A 8 13.43 15.32 26.03
CA LEU A 8 13.44 14.02 25.36
C LEU A 8 12.21 13.18 25.74
N ARG A 9 11.79 13.19 27.01
CA ARG A 9 10.55 12.54 27.46
C ARG A 9 9.33 13.08 26.72
N GLN A 10 9.23 14.40 26.55
CA GLN A 10 8.13 15.02 25.80
C GLN A 10 8.13 14.59 24.33
N LEU A 11 9.30 14.56 23.67
CA LEU A 11 9.41 14.08 22.28
C LEU A 11 9.01 12.61 22.14
N LEU A 12 9.34 11.77 23.14
CA LEU A 12 8.94 10.38 23.19
C LEU A 12 7.46 10.19 23.61
N GLY A 13 6.78 11.26 24.01
CA GLY A 13 5.39 11.27 24.46
C GLY A 13 5.19 10.63 25.84
N LEU A 14 6.20 10.66 26.71
CA LEU A 14 6.11 10.20 28.09
C LEU A 14 5.55 11.30 28.98
N SER A 15 4.55 10.95 29.80
CA SER A 15 4.00 11.82 30.83
C SER A 15 4.87 11.71 32.11
N PRO A 16 5.04 12.78 32.91
CA PRO A 16 5.81 12.72 34.15
C PRO A 16 5.13 11.86 35.25
N SER A 17 3.85 11.56 35.09
CA SER A 17 3.09 10.69 35.98
C SER A 17 2.91 9.29 35.35
N PRO A 18 3.08 8.20 36.12
CA PRO A 18 2.82 6.87 35.59
C PRO A 18 1.33 6.70 35.24
N PRO A 19 0.99 5.90 34.22
CA PRO A 19 -0.35 5.80 33.64
C PRO A 19 -1.46 5.29 34.59
N HIS A 20 -1.13 4.88 35.82
CA HIS A 20 -2.06 4.42 36.86
C HIS A 20 -1.89 5.16 38.20
N ALA A 21 -1.28 6.35 38.21
CA ALA A 21 -1.15 7.16 39.42
C ALA A 21 -2.49 7.71 39.95
N ASP A 22 -3.52 7.79 39.09
CA ASP A 22 -4.79 8.44 39.40
C ASP A 22 -5.90 7.47 39.86
N ILE A 23 -5.56 6.22 40.22
CA ILE A 23 -6.51 5.29 40.82
C ILE A 23 -6.69 5.65 42.30
N ASP A 24 -7.57 6.61 42.58
CA ASP A 24 -8.06 6.93 43.93
C ASP A 24 -9.02 5.82 44.42
N GLU A 25 -8.49 4.62 44.68
CA GLU A 25 -9.24 3.62 45.45
C GLU A 25 -8.99 3.82 46.95
N PRO A 26 -10.03 4.10 47.78
CA PRO A 26 -9.88 4.45 49.19
C PRO A 26 -9.37 3.30 50.10
N LYS A 27 -8.97 2.16 49.52
CA LYS A 27 -8.48 0.97 50.25
C LYS A 27 -7.10 0.49 49.83
N LEU A 28 -6.49 1.04 48.78
CA LEU A 28 -5.15 0.63 48.33
C LEU A 28 -4.23 1.85 48.28
N ASN A 29 -3.25 1.92 49.19
CA ASN A 29 -2.22 2.96 49.18
C ASN A 29 -1.26 2.71 48.00
N ILE A 30 -1.68 3.11 46.79
CA ILE A 30 -0.85 3.03 45.59
C ILE A 30 0.10 4.23 45.63
N ARG A 31 1.36 3.98 46.01
CA ARG A 31 2.41 4.99 45.98
C ARG A 31 3.13 4.91 44.63
N SER A 32 2.92 5.88 43.76
CA SER A 32 3.65 5.96 42.49
C SER A 32 5.11 6.31 42.76
N VAL A 33 6.04 5.61 42.09
CA VAL A 33 7.46 5.98 42.08
C VAL A 33 7.62 7.10 41.05
N PRO A 34 8.06 8.31 41.44
CA PRO A 34 8.23 9.41 40.51
C PRO A 34 9.29 9.06 39.45
N ALA A 35 9.20 9.67 38.27
CA ALA A 35 10.22 9.55 37.24
C ALA A 35 11.60 9.96 37.82
N SER A 36 12.65 9.18 37.50
CA SER A 36 14.01 9.48 37.95
C SER A 36 14.46 10.84 37.42
N SER A 37 15.09 11.66 38.28
CA SER A 37 15.71 12.92 37.87
C SER A 37 16.93 12.70 36.96
N ALA A 38 17.55 11.52 37.04
CA ALA A 38 18.65 11.08 36.17
C ALA A 38 18.25 9.82 35.37
N GLY A 39 18.20 9.93 34.05
CA GLY A 39 17.86 8.82 33.14
C GLY A 39 16.38 8.46 33.11
N PHE A 40 16.03 7.35 32.45
CA PHE A 40 14.65 6.84 32.33
C PHE A 40 14.35 5.80 33.41
N ALA A 41 13.15 5.86 33.98
CA ALA A 41 12.63 4.83 34.88
C ALA A 41 12.23 3.56 34.09
N THR A 42 12.24 2.41 34.76
CA THR A 42 11.90 1.11 34.14
C THR A 42 10.48 1.09 33.56
N TRP A 43 9.52 1.72 34.23
CA TRP A 43 8.15 1.84 33.71
C TRP A 43 8.06 2.76 32.48
N GLU A 44 8.91 3.79 32.38
CA GLU A 44 8.96 4.67 31.21
C GLU A 44 9.41 3.86 29.99
N VAL A 45 10.43 3.01 30.17
CA VAL A 45 10.90 2.08 29.14
C VAL A 45 9.80 1.07 28.77
N ASP A 46 9.11 0.50 29.75
CA ASP A 46 8.02 -0.45 29.50
C ASP A 46 6.90 0.15 28.63
N VAL A 47 6.48 1.37 28.96
CA VAL A 47 5.48 2.13 28.19
C VAL A 47 5.96 2.39 26.76
N LEU A 48 7.23 2.75 26.57
CA LEU A 48 7.80 2.97 25.25
C LEU A 48 7.84 1.68 24.43
N VAL A 49 8.28 0.57 25.01
CA VAL A 49 8.34 -0.74 24.34
C VAL A 49 6.95 -1.18 23.90
N ARG A 50 5.94 -1.09 24.79
CA ARG A 50 4.54 -1.40 24.45
C ARG A 50 4.02 -0.54 23.30
N ARG A 51 4.25 0.76 23.36
CA ARG A 51 3.81 1.70 22.32
C ARG A 51 4.49 1.41 20.99
N ARG A 52 5.79 1.12 21.00
CA ARG A 52 6.57 0.80 19.80
C ARG A 52 6.14 -0.53 19.20
N ALA A 53 5.90 -1.56 20.01
CA ALA A 53 5.41 -2.86 19.57
C ALA A 53 4.03 -2.72 18.89
N ALA A 54 3.09 -2.03 19.54
CA ALA A 54 1.76 -1.80 18.98
C ALA A 54 1.79 -0.97 17.69
N ALA A 55 2.63 0.07 17.65
CA ALA A 55 2.81 0.89 16.45
C ALA A 55 3.45 0.09 15.30
N GLY A 56 4.48 -0.71 15.58
CA GLY A 56 5.14 -1.55 14.59
C GLY A 56 4.21 -2.62 14.01
N HIS A 57 3.42 -3.28 14.88
CA HIS A 57 2.42 -4.25 14.44
C HIS A 57 1.35 -3.59 13.55
N ARG A 58 0.82 -2.42 13.95
CA ARG A 58 -0.16 -1.69 13.12
C ARG A 58 0.43 -1.28 11.78
N ALA A 59 1.65 -0.72 11.78
CA ALA A 59 2.33 -0.33 10.55
C ALA A 59 2.59 -1.54 9.63
N ALA A 60 2.91 -2.72 10.17
CA ALA A 60 3.02 -3.94 9.38
C ALA A 60 1.70 -4.31 8.70
N MET A 61 0.57 -4.25 9.42
CA MET A 61 -0.75 -4.54 8.86
C MET A 61 -1.15 -3.52 7.79
N ASP A 62 -0.92 -2.23 8.03
CA ASP A 62 -1.20 -1.17 7.06
C ASP A 62 -0.40 -1.37 5.75
N SER A 63 0.87 -1.79 5.86
CA SER A 63 1.71 -2.14 4.71
C SER A 63 1.19 -3.37 3.96
N LEU A 64 0.75 -4.42 4.67
CA LEU A 64 0.16 -5.62 4.05
C LEU A 64 -1.19 -5.33 3.38
N ASP A 65 -2.02 -4.49 3.98
CA ASP A 65 -3.30 -4.06 3.40
C ASP A 65 -3.06 -3.25 2.11
N SER A 66 -2.07 -2.34 2.14
CA SER A 66 -1.66 -1.58 0.97
C SER A 66 -1.12 -2.50 -0.14
N LEU A 67 -0.30 -3.49 0.23
CA LEU A 67 0.17 -4.52 -0.68
C LEU A 67 -0.99 -5.30 -1.32
N ALA A 68 -1.95 -5.76 -0.51
CA ALA A 68 -3.12 -6.49 -0.99
C ALA A 68 -3.96 -5.65 -1.97
N ALA A 69 -4.11 -4.35 -1.69
CA ALA A 69 -4.81 -3.43 -2.59
C ALA A 69 -4.10 -3.29 -3.95
N VAL A 70 -2.76 -3.18 -3.95
CA VAL A 70 -1.95 -3.09 -5.17
C VAL A 70 -2.04 -4.39 -5.98
N VAL A 71 -1.85 -5.54 -5.34
CA VAL A 71 -1.95 -6.85 -6.00
C VAL A 71 -3.35 -7.04 -6.62
N LYS A 72 -4.41 -6.67 -5.90
CA LYS A 72 -5.80 -6.76 -6.40
C LYS A 72 -6.07 -5.85 -7.60
N ALA A 73 -5.43 -4.68 -7.66
CA ALA A 73 -5.55 -3.77 -8.78
C ALA A 73 -4.84 -4.29 -10.06
N MET A 74 -4.00 -5.31 -9.94
CA MET A 74 -3.12 -5.81 -11.01
C MET A 74 -3.36 -7.29 -11.30
N PRO A 75 -4.49 -7.67 -11.92
CA PRO A 75 -4.88 -9.07 -12.14
C PRO A 75 -3.98 -9.82 -13.15
N GLU A 76 -3.21 -9.12 -13.99
CA GLU A 76 -2.26 -9.75 -14.93
C GLU A 76 -0.86 -9.97 -14.33
N MET A 77 -0.61 -9.54 -13.08
CA MET A 77 0.69 -9.71 -12.45
C MET A 77 0.89 -11.17 -11.99
N ASP A 78 1.97 -11.81 -12.46
CA ASP A 78 2.46 -13.05 -11.87
C ASP A 78 3.14 -12.71 -10.54
N VAL A 79 2.55 -13.13 -9.43
CA VAL A 79 3.03 -12.82 -8.07
C VAL A 79 4.32 -13.60 -7.83
N PRO A 80 5.49 -12.94 -7.68
CA PRO A 80 6.74 -13.65 -7.47
C PRO A 80 6.72 -14.39 -6.13
N LYS A 81 7.32 -15.59 -6.10
CA LYS A 81 7.39 -16.42 -4.88
C LYS A 81 8.00 -15.67 -3.70
N ALA A 82 9.06 -14.91 -3.93
CA ALA A 82 9.73 -14.11 -2.90
C ALA A 82 8.79 -13.07 -2.24
N LEU A 83 7.85 -12.50 -2.99
CA LEU A 83 6.84 -11.58 -2.45
C LEU A 83 5.83 -12.31 -1.56
N ALA A 84 5.35 -13.47 -2.02
CA ALA A 84 4.42 -14.29 -1.25
C ALA A 84 5.06 -14.84 0.03
N GLU A 85 6.32 -15.27 -0.04
CA GLU A 85 7.11 -15.72 1.11
C GLU A 85 7.30 -14.59 2.12
N ALA A 86 7.75 -13.40 1.68
CA ALA A 86 7.93 -12.25 2.56
C ALA A 86 6.61 -11.79 3.23
N ALA A 87 5.50 -11.79 2.49
CA ALA A 87 4.19 -11.49 3.06
C ALA A 87 3.75 -12.57 4.08
N GLY A 88 4.03 -13.84 3.81
CA GLY A 88 3.78 -14.96 4.71
C GLY A 88 4.60 -14.88 6.00
N GLU A 89 5.89 -14.59 5.89
CA GLU A 89 6.79 -14.34 7.02
C GLU A 89 6.34 -13.13 7.85
N SER A 90 5.90 -12.06 7.20
CA SER A 90 5.35 -10.91 7.91
C SER A 90 4.12 -11.28 8.75
N LEU A 91 3.22 -12.08 8.19
CA LEU A 91 2.01 -12.55 8.89
C LEU A 91 2.34 -13.52 10.04
N SER A 92 3.31 -14.41 9.87
CA SER A 92 3.73 -15.33 10.94
C SER A 92 4.38 -14.57 12.09
N GLU A 93 5.30 -13.65 11.81
CA GLU A 93 5.92 -12.78 12.82
C GLU A 93 4.88 -11.88 13.50
N SER A 94 3.89 -11.37 12.76
CA SER A 94 2.78 -10.59 13.33
C SER A 94 1.97 -11.41 14.35
N ARG A 95 1.72 -12.68 14.04
CA ARG A 95 1.03 -13.60 14.95
C ARG A 95 1.87 -13.88 16.20
N LEU A 96 3.16 -14.15 16.05
CA LEU A 96 4.08 -14.34 17.18
C LEU A 96 4.16 -13.10 18.06
N ALA A 97 4.18 -11.90 17.47
CA ALA A 97 4.15 -10.64 18.21
C ALA A 97 2.89 -10.52 19.08
N ARG A 98 1.73 -10.92 18.54
CA ARG A 98 0.47 -10.92 19.28
C ARG A 98 0.47 -11.94 20.41
N GLU A 99 0.94 -13.16 20.16
CA GLU A 99 1.03 -14.22 21.17
C GLU A 99 1.98 -13.80 22.31
N ALA A 100 3.16 -13.28 22.00
CA ALA A 100 4.10 -12.74 22.98
C ALA A 100 3.51 -11.56 23.78
N ALA A 101 2.73 -10.68 23.14
CA ALA A 101 2.08 -9.56 23.82
C ALA A 101 1.01 -10.04 24.82
N VAL A 102 0.26 -11.09 24.48
CA VAL A 102 -0.74 -11.72 25.37
C VAL A 102 -0.05 -12.40 26.56
N ASP A 103 1.09 -13.04 26.34
CA ASP A 103 1.90 -13.67 27.39
C ASP A 103 2.62 -12.65 28.31
N GLY A 104 2.53 -11.34 28.00
CA GLY A 104 3.23 -10.28 28.73
C GLY A 104 4.74 -10.19 28.41
N ARG A 105 5.22 -10.91 27.39
CA ARG A 105 6.61 -10.87 26.91
C ARG A 105 6.79 -9.74 25.90
N LEU A 106 6.90 -8.52 26.41
CA LEU A 106 6.86 -7.30 25.60
C LEU A 106 8.08 -7.08 24.72
N GLU A 107 9.26 -7.51 25.17
CA GLU A 107 10.49 -7.43 24.37
C GLU A 107 10.38 -8.34 23.15
N ASP A 108 9.97 -9.60 23.35
CA ASP A 108 9.69 -10.55 22.27
C ASP A 108 8.63 -9.99 21.32
N ALA A 109 7.53 -9.45 21.87
CA ALA A 109 6.47 -8.84 21.07
C ALA A 109 6.98 -7.66 20.22
N ALA A 110 7.85 -6.81 20.78
CA ALA A 110 8.45 -5.69 20.06
C ALA A 110 9.40 -6.15 18.95
N VAL A 111 10.18 -7.19 19.19
CA VAL A 111 11.09 -7.79 18.20
C VAL A 111 10.30 -8.39 17.05
N HIS A 112 9.31 -9.23 17.34
CA HIS A 112 8.46 -9.85 16.32
C HIS A 112 7.64 -8.80 15.54
N ALA A 113 7.12 -7.77 16.21
CA ALA A 113 6.42 -6.67 15.53
C ALA A 113 7.34 -5.90 14.58
N ARG A 114 8.60 -5.68 14.98
CA ARG A 114 9.61 -5.04 14.11
C ARG A 114 9.95 -5.91 12.91
N ASN A 115 10.16 -7.20 13.11
CA ASN A 115 10.46 -8.14 12.03
C ASN A 115 9.28 -8.22 11.06
N SER A 116 8.06 -8.38 11.57
CA SER A 116 6.83 -8.36 10.77
C SER A 116 6.74 -7.13 9.87
N HIS A 117 7.01 -5.94 10.43
CA HIS A 117 7.01 -4.70 9.66
C HIS A 117 8.10 -4.69 8.58
N ALA A 118 9.32 -5.12 8.90
CA ALA A 118 10.42 -5.20 7.93
C ALA A 118 10.12 -6.16 6.77
N HIS A 119 9.52 -7.32 7.04
CA HIS A 119 9.10 -8.26 5.99
C HIS A 119 7.94 -7.69 5.14
N ALA A 120 6.97 -7.00 5.76
CA ALA A 120 5.88 -6.33 5.04
C ALA A 120 6.41 -5.23 4.10
N GLU A 121 7.33 -4.40 4.58
CA GLU A 121 7.97 -3.37 3.76
C GLU A 121 8.80 -3.98 2.64
N SER A 122 9.60 -5.02 2.92
CA SER A 122 10.38 -5.73 1.89
C SER A 122 9.48 -6.32 0.80
N ALA A 123 8.30 -6.80 1.17
CA ALA A 123 7.29 -7.28 0.22
C ALA A 123 6.73 -6.09 -0.61
N PHE A 124 6.25 -5.04 0.05
CA PHE A 124 5.67 -3.87 -0.62
C PHE A 124 6.64 -3.18 -1.59
N PHE A 125 7.91 -3.04 -1.20
CA PHE A 125 8.97 -2.42 -2.00
C PHE A 125 9.71 -3.40 -2.92
N HIS A 126 9.14 -4.58 -3.20
CA HIS A 126 9.75 -5.51 -4.14
C HIS A 126 9.86 -4.86 -5.54
N PRO A 127 11.00 -5.03 -6.25
CA PRO A 127 11.25 -4.34 -7.51
C PRO A 127 10.15 -4.51 -8.56
N GLN A 128 9.48 -5.66 -8.60
CA GLN A 128 8.38 -5.90 -9.55
C GLN A 128 7.14 -5.06 -9.25
N ILE A 129 6.75 -4.88 -7.98
CA ILE A 129 5.63 -4.01 -7.60
C ILE A 129 5.94 -2.56 -7.97
N ILE A 130 7.15 -2.10 -7.63
CA ILE A 130 7.59 -0.74 -7.96
C ILE A 130 7.69 -0.55 -9.49
N SER A 131 8.19 -1.54 -10.22
CA SER A 131 8.32 -1.46 -11.69
C SER A 131 6.97 -1.39 -12.39
N LEU A 132 5.94 -2.06 -11.87
CA LEU A 132 4.60 -2.02 -12.44
C LEU A 132 3.91 -0.67 -12.19
N LEU A 133 4.16 -0.03 -11.05
CA LEU A 133 3.79 1.37 -10.82
C LEU A 133 4.54 2.33 -11.76
N TYR A 134 5.76 1.99 -12.16
CA TYR A 134 6.62 2.79 -13.05
C TYR A 134 6.50 2.46 -14.55
N PHE A 135 5.73 1.45 -14.96
CA PHE A 135 5.38 1.19 -16.36
C PHE A 135 3.89 1.47 -16.65
N PRO A 136 3.49 2.75 -16.69
CA PRO A 136 2.24 3.19 -17.28
C PRO A 136 2.04 2.56 -18.68
N GLN A 137 0.80 2.18 -19.01
CA GLN A 137 0.45 1.63 -20.33
C GLN A 137 0.82 2.59 -21.49
N GLU A 138 0.96 3.87 -21.16
CA GLU A 138 1.47 4.97 -21.96
C GLU A 138 2.85 4.65 -22.57
N TYR A 139 3.72 3.89 -21.89
CA TYR A 139 5.02 3.51 -22.43
C TYR A 139 4.92 2.40 -23.49
N LYS A 140 3.98 1.45 -23.35
CA LYS A 140 3.69 0.50 -24.45
C LYS A 140 3.13 1.26 -25.65
N LEU A 141 2.20 2.20 -25.41
CA LEU A 141 1.60 3.02 -26.46
C LEU A 141 2.67 3.86 -27.19
N ALA A 142 3.60 4.45 -26.47
CA ALA A 142 4.69 5.27 -27.03
C ALA A 142 5.66 4.46 -27.92
N VAL A 143 5.86 3.17 -27.64
CA VAL A 143 6.66 2.28 -28.50
C VAL A 143 5.87 1.82 -29.73
N TYR A 144 4.58 1.53 -29.58
CA TYR A 144 3.76 0.98 -30.66
C TYR A 144 3.20 2.02 -31.63
N ILE A 145 2.88 3.24 -31.16
CA ILE A 145 2.34 4.30 -32.04
C ILE A 145 3.29 4.61 -33.19
N PRO A 146 4.60 4.90 -32.99
CA PRO A 146 5.51 5.20 -34.09
C PRO A 146 5.67 4.04 -35.09
N LEU A 147 5.54 2.79 -34.61
CA LEU A 147 5.70 1.59 -35.44
C LEU A 147 4.44 1.31 -36.28
N PHE A 148 3.26 1.41 -35.69
CA PHE A 148 2.01 1.00 -36.31
C PHE A 148 1.26 2.15 -37.00
N LEU A 149 1.42 3.39 -36.55
CA LEU A 149 0.74 4.55 -37.13
C LEU A 149 1.04 4.73 -38.64
N PRO A 150 2.30 4.56 -39.13
CA PRO A 150 2.60 4.69 -40.55
C PRO A 150 1.92 3.63 -41.41
N THR A 151 1.70 2.43 -40.88
CA THR A 151 1.05 1.33 -41.60
C THR A 151 -0.48 1.40 -41.51
N LEU A 152 -1.01 1.77 -40.35
CA LEU A 152 -2.46 1.86 -40.11
C LEU A 152 -3.09 3.05 -40.84
N PHE A 153 -2.39 4.18 -40.96
CA PHE A 153 -2.90 5.40 -41.60
C PHE A 153 -3.32 5.23 -43.07
N PRO A 154 -2.47 4.68 -43.98
CA PRO A 154 -2.86 4.45 -45.37
C PRO A 154 -3.96 3.40 -45.52
N LEU A 155 -3.96 2.36 -44.67
CA LEU A 155 -5.01 1.33 -44.64
C LEU A 155 -6.37 1.94 -44.28
N PHE A 156 -6.42 2.77 -43.25
CA PHE A 156 -7.65 3.45 -42.84
C PHE A 156 -8.16 4.43 -43.90
N THR A 157 -7.28 5.23 -44.49
CA THR A 157 -7.68 6.19 -45.51
C THR A 157 -8.16 5.50 -46.78
N GLY A 158 -7.49 4.43 -47.23
CA GLY A 158 -7.93 3.60 -48.35
C GLY A 158 -9.32 2.99 -48.12
N LEU A 159 -9.53 2.37 -46.96
CA LEU A 159 -10.83 1.81 -46.58
C LEU A 159 -11.94 2.87 -46.56
N MET A 160 -11.66 4.06 -46.02
CA MET A 160 -12.61 5.17 -45.99
C MET A 160 -13.03 5.61 -47.40
N TRP A 161 -12.07 5.65 -48.33
CA TRP A 161 -12.33 5.99 -49.73
C TRP A 161 -13.18 4.95 -50.43
N ASP A 162 -12.86 3.66 -50.26
CA ASP A 162 -13.62 2.55 -50.84
C ASP A 162 -15.05 2.51 -50.34
N VAL A 163 -15.25 2.67 -49.02
CA VAL A 163 -16.59 2.76 -48.41
C VAL A 163 -17.36 3.94 -48.98
N LYS A 164 -16.74 5.13 -49.07
CA LYS A 164 -17.39 6.33 -49.63
C LYS A 164 -17.76 6.13 -51.10
N PHE A 165 -16.90 5.49 -51.89
CA PHE A 165 -17.17 5.15 -53.28
C PHE A 165 -18.32 4.15 -53.40
N TYR A 166 -18.33 3.11 -52.57
CA TYR A 166 -19.39 2.11 -52.53
C TYR A 166 -20.74 2.72 -52.16
N VAL A 167 -20.79 3.58 -51.13
CA VAL A 167 -22.02 4.30 -50.73
C VAL A 167 -22.49 5.26 -51.80
N ARG A 168 -21.58 6.00 -52.46
CA ARG A 168 -21.96 6.87 -53.59
C ARG A 168 -22.55 6.07 -54.75
N ARG A 169 -21.95 4.92 -55.07
CA ARG A 169 -22.42 4.06 -56.16
C ARG A 169 -23.81 3.48 -55.87
N THR A 170 -24.06 3.04 -54.64
CA THR A 170 -25.38 2.54 -54.23
C THR A 170 -26.45 3.65 -54.22
N ARG A 171 -26.10 4.89 -53.81
CA ARG A 171 -27.00 6.05 -53.90
C ARG A 171 -27.35 6.43 -55.35
N CYS A 172 -26.36 6.52 -56.25
CA CYS A 172 -26.62 6.78 -57.66
C CYS A 172 -27.48 5.68 -58.31
N ALA A 173 -27.23 4.40 -57.97
CA ALA A 173 -28.05 3.30 -58.46
C ALA A 173 -29.51 3.36 -57.95
N ALA A 174 -29.71 3.78 -56.69
CA ALA A 174 -31.05 3.99 -56.12
C ALA A 174 -31.78 5.18 -56.77
N GLU A 175 -31.08 6.28 -57.06
CA GLU A 175 -31.63 7.45 -57.75
C GLU A 175 -32.02 7.16 -59.20
N HIS A 176 -31.21 6.40 -59.94
CA HIS A 176 -31.54 5.97 -61.30
C HIS A 176 -32.79 5.07 -61.33
N ARG A 177 -32.94 4.13 -60.39
CA ARG A 177 -34.17 3.31 -60.28
C ARG A 177 -35.40 4.15 -59.96
N ARG A 178 -35.27 5.17 -59.10
CA ARG A 178 -36.37 6.11 -58.77
C ARG A 178 -36.78 6.99 -59.94
N ARG A 179 -35.84 7.40 -60.81
CA ARG A 179 -36.13 8.17 -62.02
C ARG A 179 -36.75 7.31 -63.12
N ALA A 180 -36.28 6.07 -63.28
CA ALA A 180 -36.83 5.13 -64.26
C ALA A 180 -38.29 4.76 -63.94
N GLY A 181 -38.65 4.53 -62.67
CA GLY A 181 -40.03 4.22 -62.27
C GLY A 181 -40.99 5.41 -62.19
N LYS A 182 -40.57 6.62 -62.60
CA LYS A 182 -41.40 7.84 -62.63
C LYS A 182 -41.71 8.32 -64.06
N ALA A 183 -41.14 7.64 -65.06
CA ALA A 183 -41.27 7.96 -66.48
C ALA A 183 -42.26 7.02 -67.22
N ASP A 184 -42.81 6.03 -66.51
CA ASP A 184 -44.03 5.28 -66.85
C ASP A 184 -45.22 5.86 -66.06
#